data_AF-A0A0C5VR27-F1
#
_entry.id   AF-A0A0C5VR27-F1
#
_cell.length_a   1.000
_cell.length_b   1.000
_cell.length_c   1.000
_cell.angle_alpha   90.00
_cell.angle_beta   90.00
_cell.angle_gamma   90.00
#
_symmetry.space_group_name_H-M   'P 1'
#
loop_
_entity.id
_entity.type
_entity.pdbx_description
1 polymer ?
#
loop_
_entity_poly.entity_id
_entity_poly.type
_entity_poly.pdbx_seq_one_letter_code
_entity_poly.pdbx_strand_id
1 'polypeptide(L)' 'MQFEKLAGFHCASTTFQGRLAGIFADGYQPLIEQIRSAGHIFTGESREIYHEWFGPDSEDNVIEIQFGIEMKS' A
#
# COMPACT_ATOMS: atom_id res chain seq x y z
N MET A 1 -8.06 -13.58 -22.92
CA MET A 1 -7.44 -13.61 -21.58
C MET A 1 -5.93 -13.52 -21.79
N GLN A 2 -5.30 -12.49 -21.25
CA GLN A 2 -3.85 -12.35 -21.27
C GLN A 2 -3.32 -12.61 -19.86
N PHE A 3 -2.19 -13.30 -19.79
CA PHE A 3 -1.53 -13.62 -18.52
C PHE A 3 -0.20 -12.89 -18.53
N GLU A 4 0.01 -12.07 -17.51
CA GLU A 4 1.26 -11.33 -17.35
C GLU A 4 1.80 -11.58 -15.95
N LYS A 5 3.13 -11.73 -15.87
CA LYS A 5 3.82 -11.80 -14.58
C LYS A 5 4.10 -10.37 -14.12
N LEU A 6 3.59 -10.01 -12.94
CA LEU A 6 3.96 -8.76 -12.31
C LEU A 6 5.41 -8.84 -11.81
N ALA A 7 6.20 -7.80 -12.09
CA ALA A 7 7.53 -7.67 -11.52
C ALA A 7 7.44 -7.54 -10.00
N GLY A 8 8.38 -8.18 -9.29
CA GLY A 8 8.62 -7.88 -7.89
C GLY A 8 9.40 -6.57 -7.77
N PHE A 9 9.12 -5.81 -6.71
CA PHE A 9 9.85 -4.59 -6.37
C PHE A 9 10.07 -4.53 -4.86
N HIS A 10 11.13 -3.87 -4.42
CA HIS A 10 11.38 -3.65 -3.00
C HIS A 10 10.41 -2.57 -2.50
N CYS A 11 9.69 -2.83 -1.41
CA CYS A 11 8.63 -1.95 -0.96
C CYS A 11 8.58 -1.85 0.56
N ALA A 12 8.05 -0.72 1.03
CA ALA A 12 7.44 -0.65 2.35
C ALA A 12 5.95 -0.94 2.20
N SER A 13 5.38 -1.66 3.17
CA SER A 13 3.97 -2.02 3.16
C SER A 13 3.30 -1.83 4.51
N THR A 14 1.98 -1.66 4.47
CA THR A 14 1.11 -1.69 5.64
C THR A 14 -0.21 -2.36 5.29
N THR A 15 -0.90 -2.90 6.29
CA THR A 15 -2.28 -3.38 6.14
C THR A 15 -3.22 -2.35 6.74
N PHE A 16 -4.15 -1.86 5.92
CA PHE A 16 -5.28 -1.03 6.33
C PHE A 16 -6.52 -1.91 6.52
N GLN A 17 -7.23 -1.70 7.62
CA GLN A 17 -8.54 -2.30 7.87
C GLN A 17 -9.56 -1.19 8.07
N GLY A 18 -10.69 -1.26 7.36
CA GLY A 18 -11.78 -0.30 7.49
C GLY A 18 -12.41 0.11 6.16
N ARG A 19 -13.23 1.15 6.22
CA ARG A 19 -13.92 1.72 5.04
C ARG A 19 -12.92 2.32 4.06
N LEU A 20 -13.20 2.21 2.77
CA LEU A 20 -12.35 2.79 1.72
C LEU A 20 -12.16 4.30 1.89
N ALA A 21 -13.15 5.03 2.43
CA ALA A 21 -13.03 6.46 2.69
C ALA A 21 -11.87 6.83 3.65
N GLY A 22 -11.45 5.91 4.53
CA GLY A 22 -10.35 6.10 5.47
C GLY A 22 -8.97 5.76 4.90
N ILE A 23 -8.89 5.05 3.76
CA ILE A 23 -7.62 4.49 3.25
C ILE A 23 -6.54 5.56 3.01
N PHE A 24 -6.94 6.79 2.69
CA PHE A 24 -5.99 7.87 2.50
C PHE A 24 -5.37 8.35 3.82
N ALA A 25 -6.22 8.71 4.78
CA ALA A 25 -5.78 9.28 6.06
C ALA A 25 -5.12 8.22 6.96
N ASP A 26 -5.62 7.00 6.92
CA ASP A 26 -5.23 5.93 7.86
C ASP A 26 -4.35 4.85 7.21
N GLY A 27 -4.29 4.80 5.88
CA GLY A 27 -3.47 3.85 5.11
C GLY A 27 -2.26 4.51 4.44
N TYR A 28 -2.48 5.28 3.38
CA TYR A 28 -1.37 5.85 2.59
C TYR A 28 -0.56 6.88 3.38
N GLN A 29 -1.22 7.86 4.01
CA GLN A 29 -0.53 8.98 4.64
C GLN A 29 0.45 8.51 5.74
N PRO A 30 0.07 7.64 6.69
CA PRO A 30 0.98 7.18 7.73
C PRO A 30 2.14 6.37 7.16
N LEU A 31 1.92 5.56 6.12
CA LEU A 31 2.99 4.81 5.45
C LEU A 31 3.97 5.75 4.74
N ILE A 32 3.47 6.77 4.02
CA ILE A 32 4.30 7.77 3.34
C ILE A 32 5.16 8.54 4.34
N GLU A 33 4.58 8.94 5.48
CA GLU A 33 5.30 9.62 6.54
C GLU A 33 6.42 8.73 7.13
N GLN A 34 6.13 7.45 7.38
CA GLN A 34 7.13 6.48 7.84
C GLN A 34 8.28 6.32 6.84
N ILE A 35 7.98 6.11 5.55
CA ILE A 35 8.99 5.98 4.48
C ILE A 35 9.89 7.22 4.43
N ARG A 36 9.30 8.42 4.48
CA ARG A 36 10.05 9.69 4.49
C ARG A 36 10.90 9.84 5.74
N SER A 37 10.36 9.51 6.91
CA SER A 37 11.08 9.61 8.19
C SER A 37 12.28 8.67 8.27
N ALA A 38 12.19 7.49 7.63
CA ALA A 38 13.28 6.54 7.50
C ALA A 38 14.31 6.95 6.42
N GLY A 39 14.05 8.01 5.65
CA GLY A 39 14.96 8.53 4.64
C GLY A 39 15.01 7.71 3.36
N HIS A 40 14.01 6.86 3.11
CA HIS A 40 13.87 6.09 1.87
C HIS A 40 13.40 6.97 0.71
N ILE A 41 13.75 6.57 -0.51
CA ILE A 41 13.35 7.26 -1.76
C ILE A 41 12.28 6.42 -2.43
N PHE A 42 11.19 7.04 -2.88
CA PHE A 42 10.13 6.35 -3.63
C PHE A 42 10.60 6.06 -5.06
N THR A 43 10.36 4.84 -5.53
CA THR A 43 10.68 4.43 -6.91
C THR A 43 9.59 4.80 -7.92
N GLY A 44 8.37 5.05 -7.44
CA GLY A 44 7.19 5.40 -8.25
C GLY A 44 6.21 4.24 -8.41
N GLU A 45 6.64 3.00 -8.17
CA GLU A 45 5.72 1.85 -8.10
C GLU A 45 4.84 1.89 -6.85
N SER A 46 3.60 1.43 -7.01
CA SER A 46 2.69 1.15 -5.92
C SER A 46 1.82 -0.07 -6.23
N ARG A 47 1.30 -0.72 -5.20
CA ARG A 47 0.35 -1.82 -5.33
C ARG A 47 -0.61 -1.84 -4.15
N GLU A 48 -1.87 -2.10 -4.44
CA GLU A 48 -2.88 -2.46 -3.44
C GLU A 48 -3.28 -3.92 -3.63
N ILE A 49 -3.35 -4.65 -2.53
CA ILE A 49 -3.79 -6.04 -2.50
C ILE A 49 -4.98 -6.11 -1.56
N TYR A 50 -6.15 -6.35 -2.14
CA TYR A 50 -7.40 -6.51 -1.40
C TYR A 50 -7.51 -7.96 -0.95
N HIS A 51 -7.16 -8.21 0.32
CA HIS A 51 -7.24 -9.55 0.92
C HIS A 51 -8.69 -9.90 1.26
N GLU A 52 -9.45 -8.92 1.76
CA GLU A 52 -10.88 -9.02 2.03
C GLU A 52 -11.61 -7.79 1.49
N TRP A 53 -12.69 -8.00 0.73
CA TRP A 53 -13.47 -6.92 0.14
C TRP A 53 -14.98 -7.19 0.25
N PHE A 54 -15.65 -6.35 1.04
CA PHE A 54 -17.08 -6.40 1.29
C PHE A 54 -17.83 -5.16 0.77
N GLY A 55 -17.13 -4.26 0.08
CA GLY A 55 -17.65 -3.01 -0.46
C GLY A 55 -17.05 -1.77 0.22
N PRO A 56 -17.21 -0.57 -0.37
CA PRO A 56 -16.47 0.63 0.03
C PRO A 56 -16.78 1.12 1.45
N ASP A 57 -17.95 0.75 1.98
CA ASP A 57 -18.45 1.17 3.29
C ASP A 57 -18.20 0.16 4.41
N SER A 58 -17.65 -1.01 4.11
CA SER A 58 -17.41 -2.04 5.12
C SER A 58 -16.21 -1.70 6.00
N GLU A 59 -16.36 -1.89 7.31
CA GLU A 59 -15.24 -1.83 8.27
C GLU A 59 -14.37 -3.09 8.22
N ASP A 60 -14.86 -4.15 7.57
CA ASP A 60 -14.20 -5.46 7.52
C ASP A 60 -13.29 -5.62 6.29
N ASN A 61 -13.12 -4.59 5.45
CA ASN A 61 -12.16 -4.68 4.35
C ASN A 61 -10.74 -4.78 4.91
N VAL A 62 -9.90 -5.57 4.25
CA VAL A 62 -8.47 -5.70 4.58
C VAL A 62 -7.67 -5.47 3.31
N ILE A 63 -6.92 -4.36 3.29
CA ILE A 63 -6.20 -3.87 2.10
C ILE A 63 -4.74 -3.71 2.48
N GLU A 64 -3.85 -4.43 1.81
CA GLU A 64 -2.41 -4.19 1.90
C GLU A 64 -2.00 -3.13 0.89
N ILE A 65 -1.30 -2.11 1.37
CA ILE A 65 -0.76 -1.00 0.60
C ILE A 65 0.74 -1.17 0.50
N GLN A 66 1.29 -1.07 -0.70
CA GLN A 66 2.73 -1.16 -0.98
C GLN A 66 3.20 0.06 -1.76
N PHE A 67 4.29 0.67 -1.31
CA PHE A 67 5.03 1.68 -2.08
C PHE A 67 6.45 1.21 -2.33
N GLY A 68 6.88 1.28 -3.59
CA GLY A 68 8.23 0.94 -3.98
C GLY A 68 9.25 1.92 -3.40
N ILE A 69 10.35 1.38 -2.84
CA ILE A 69 11.38 2.16 -2.17
C ILE A 69 12.80 1.70 -2.56
N GLU A 70 13.73 2.66 -2.55
CA GLU A 70 15.17 2.40 -2.50
C GLU A 70 15.67 2.53 -1.06
N MET A 71 16.44 1.54 -0.61
CA MET A 71 17.12 1.60 0.69
C MET A 71 18.25 2.61 0.61
N LYS A 72 18.22 3.62 1.48
CA LYS A 72 19.35 4.51 1.66
C LYS A 72 20.46 3.72 2.37
N SER A 73 21.65 3.69 1.76
CA SER A 73 22.87 3.08 2.32
C SER A 73 23.37 3.83 3.55
#